data_AF-A0A0C2FHE6-F1
#
_entry.id   AF-A0A0C2FHE6-F1
#
_cell.length_a   1.000
_cell.length_b   1.000
_cell.length_c   1.000
_cell.angle_alpha   90.00
_cell.angle_beta   90.00
_cell.angle_gamma   90.00
#
_symmetry.space_group_name_H-M   'P 1'
#
loop_
_entity.id
_entity.type
_entity.pdbx_description
1 polymer ?
#
loop_
_entity_poly.entity_id
_entity_poly.type
_entity_poly.pdbx_seq_one_letter_code
_entity_poly.pdbx_strand_id
1 'polypeptide(L)'
;MYNGSNVLPIARFLHYTHKKQAFRSALPQLEGASHSILAPLLPAAAIFYLEEYGPEKYAEVFLGEFDNPEIIWSTQMRRHLIERIAVHVSDFSNRLTSNVKALYQYCPIPLIDYPELQNELFCYVYYLRHLCDRQRFPEWEIRDPVSRHLSFYLLLKAFNTTSHQCSK
;
A
#
# COMPACT_ATOMS: atom_id res chain seq x y z
N MET A 1 10.78 0.14 21.07
CA MET A 1 10.00 0.04 19.82
C MET A 1 8.54 -0.16 20.16
N TYR A 2 7.61 0.45 19.43
CA TYR A 2 6.17 0.34 19.66
C TYR A 2 5.71 -1.12 19.55
N ASN A 3 4.96 -1.62 20.54
CA ASN A 3 4.61 -3.04 20.69
C ASN A 3 3.33 -3.46 19.93
N GLY A 4 2.75 -2.56 19.11
CA GLY A 4 1.59 -2.89 18.27
C GLY A 4 0.25 -2.95 19.02
N SER A 5 0.18 -2.57 20.30
CA SER A 5 -1.05 -2.74 21.10
C SER A 5 -2.23 -1.88 20.63
N ASN A 6 -2.00 -0.77 19.93
CA ASN A 6 -3.04 0.19 19.52
C ASN A 6 -3.03 0.46 18.00
N VAL A 7 -2.71 -0.52 17.16
CA VAL A 7 -2.74 -0.35 15.69
C VAL A 7 -4.15 -0.01 15.20
N LEU A 8 -5.21 -0.55 15.81
CA LEU A 8 -6.58 -0.29 15.40
C LEU A 8 -6.98 1.20 15.49
N PRO A 9 -6.77 1.91 16.61
CA PRO A 9 -6.96 3.37 16.67
C PRO A 9 -6.17 4.13 15.59
N ILE A 10 -4.93 3.70 15.30
CA ILE A 10 -4.11 4.32 14.25
C ILE A 10 -4.73 4.07 12.88
N ALA A 11 -5.14 2.84 12.58
CA ALA A 11 -5.80 2.48 11.33
C ALA A 11 -7.07 3.30 11.11
N ARG A 12 -7.90 3.46 12.16
CA ARG A 12 -9.09 4.32 12.12
C ARG A 12 -8.74 5.77 11.80
N PHE A 13 -7.74 6.31 12.48
CA PHE A 13 -7.26 7.67 12.24
C PHE A 13 -6.76 7.84 10.79
N LEU A 14 -5.97 6.89 10.29
CA LEU A 14 -5.47 6.89 8.92
C LEU A 14 -6.62 6.86 7.91
N HIS A 15 -7.58 5.97 8.08
CA HIS A 15 -8.76 5.88 7.21
C HIS A 15 -9.54 7.20 7.15
N TYR A 16 -9.75 7.85 8.30
CA TYR A 16 -10.49 9.12 8.34
C TYR A 16 -9.76 10.31 7.70
N THR A 17 -8.43 10.28 7.66
CA THR A 17 -7.61 11.47 7.35
C THR A 17 -6.83 11.38 6.05
N HIS A 18 -6.47 10.18 5.58
CA HIS A 18 -5.47 10.03 4.53
C HIS A 18 -5.83 10.68 3.18
N LYS A 19 -7.11 10.89 2.89
CA LYS A 19 -7.66 11.59 1.70
C LYS A 19 -8.04 13.06 1.94
N LYS A 20 -8.10 13.49 3.21
CA LYS A 20 -8.52 14.84 3.61
C LYS A 20 -7.34 15.78 3.84
N GLN A 21 -6.13 15.23 3.91
CA GLN A 21 -4.92 16.01 4.10
C GLN A 21 -4.49 16.68 2.79
N ALA A 22 -3.97 17.90 2.88
CA ALA A 22 -3.45 18.62 1.73
C ALA A 22 -2.24 17.85 1.17
N PHE A 23 -2.46 17.13 0.08
CA PHE A 23 -1.40 16.42 -0.63
C PHE A 23 -0.66 17.40 -1.53
N ARG A 24 0.56 17.76 -1.15
CA ARG A 24 1.51 18.41 -2.06
C ARG A 24 2.39 17.32 -2.65
N SER A 25 2.00 16.83 -3.82
CA SER A 25 2.88 16.01 -4.66
C SER A 25 4.16 16.82 -4.90
N ALA A 26 5.25 16.43 -4.26
CA ALA A 26 6.59 16.79 -4.72
C ALA A 26 7.11 15.76 -5.76
N LEU A 27 6.28 14.77 -6.09
CA LEU A 27 6.60 13.59 -6.91
C LEU A 27 5.60 13.50 -8.08
N PRO A 28 5.99 13.95 -9.28
CA PRO A 28 5.13 13.93 -10.47
C PRO A 28 4.54 12.54 -10.80
N GLN A 29 5.24 11.48 -10.38
CA GLN A 29 4.86 10.08 -10.57
C GLN A 29 3.54 9.69 -9.86
N LEU A 30 3.13 10.43 -8.83
CA LEU A 30 1.94 10.12 -8.02
C LEU A 30 0.70 10.96 -8.40
N GLU A 31 0.83 11.91 -9.34
CA GLU A 31 -0.20 12.90 -9.65
C GLU A 31 -1.50 12.32 -10.23
N GLY A 32 -1.45 11.12 -10.83
CA GLY A 32 -2.62 10.46 -11.42
C GLY A 32 -3.25 9.32 -10.59
N ALA A 33 -2.56 8.81 -9.56
CA ALA A 33 -2.84 7.47 -9.05
C ALA A 33 -3.44 7.41 -7.65
N SER A 34 -3.26 8.43 -6.79
CA SER A 34 -3.86 8.42 -5.44
C SER A 34 -3.72 9.78 -4.73
N HIS A 35 -4.84 10.39 -4.35
CA HIS A 35 -4.87 11.57 -3.48
C HIS A 35 -4.59 11.25 -1.99
N SER A 36 -3.89 10.14 -1.71
CA SER A 36 -3.60 9.73 -0.34
C SER A 36 -2.22 10.19 0.09
N ILE A 37 -2.14 10.82 1.26
CA ILE A 37 -0.86 11.13 1.93
C ILE A 37 -0.05 9.88 2.31
N LEU A 38 -0.68 8.71 2.27
CA LEU A 38 -0.01 7.43 2.54
C LEU A 38 0.67 6.85 1.31
N ALA A 39 0.43 7.38 0.11
CA ALA A 39 1.01 6.87 -1.13
C ALA A 39 2.56 6.84 -1.13
N PRO A 40 3.29 7.79 -0.52
CA PRO A 40 4.75 7.69 -0.39
C PRO A 40 5.21 6.63 0.62
N LEU A 41 4.34 6.24 1.55
CA LEU A 41 4.68 5.39 2.69
C LEU A 41 4.30 3.92 2.49
N LEU A 42 3.14 3.68 1.89
CA LEU A 42 2.51 2.36 1.83
C LEU A 42 2.32 1.92 0.37
N PRO A 43 2.41 0.61 0.10
CA PRO A 43 2.01 0.07 -1.20
C PRO A 43 0.56 0.43 -1.53
N ALA A 44 0.27 0.63 -2.81
CA ALA A 44 -1.09 0.93 -3.28
C ALA A 44 -2.13 -0.10 -2.82
N ALA A 45 -1.75 -1.39 -2.77
CA ALA A 45 -2.58 -2.47 -2.26
C ALA A 45 -3.02 -2.25 -0.81
N ALA A 46 -2.10 -1.83 0.08
CA ALA A 46 -2.40 -1.61 1.49
C ALA A 46 -3.35 -0.41 1.69
N ILE A 47 -3.21 0.64 0.86
CA ILE A 47 -4.10 1.81 0.86
C ILE A 47 -5.48 1.43 0.33
N PHE A 48 -5.55 0.66 -0.76
CA PHE A 48 -6.80 0.12 -1.27
C PHE A 48 -7.49 -0.74 -0.22
N TYR A 49 -6.75 -1.61 0.46
CA TYR A 49 -7.28 -2.51 1.47
C TYR A 49 -7.88 -1.76 2.67
N LEU A 50 -7.22 -0.68 3.11
CA LEU A 50 -7.74 0.22 4.15
C LEU A 50 -9.08 0.85 3.77
N GLU A 51 -9.24 1.21 2.50
CA GLU A 51 -10.45 1.87 2.00
C GLU A 51 -11.62 0.91 1.78
N GLU A 52 -11.35 -0.26 1.22
CA GLU A 52 -12.38 -1.22 0.84
C GLU A 52 -12.85 -2.06 2.03
N TYR A 53 -11.90 -2.56 2.84
CA TYR A 53 -12.20 -3.49 3.94
C TYR A 53 -12.27 -2.80 5.31
N GLY A 54 -11.86 -1.53 5.38
CA GLY A 54 -11.91 -0.73 6.59
C GLY A 54 -10.73 -0.94 7.55
N PRO A 55 -10.70 -0.14 8.64
CA PRO A 55 -9.56 -0.05 9.53
C PRO A 55 -9.34 -1.29 10.41
N GLU A 56 -10.38 -2.06 10.71
CA GLU A 56 -10.27 -3.32 11.48
C GLU A 56 -9.48 -4.36 10.71
N LYS A 57 -9.87 -4.60 9.45
CA LYS A 57 -9.20 -5.55 8.57
C LYS A 57 -7.80 -5.08 8.18
N TYR A 58 -7.63 -3.79 7.97
CA TYR A 58 -6.29 -3.24 7.77
C TYR A 58 -5.36 -3.48 8.98
N ALA A 59 -5.86 -3.33 10.21
CA ALA A 59 -5.03 -3.56 11.40
C ALA A 59 -4.60 -5.03 11.52
N GLU A 60 -5.49 -5.98 11.20
CA GLU A 60 -5.16 -7.40 11.08
C GLU A 60 -4.06 -7.61 10.02
N VAL A 61 -4.23 -7.01 8.84
CA VAL A 61 -3.27 -7.15 7.74
C VAL A 61 -1.91 -6.56 8.08
N PHE A 62 -1.90 -5.37 8.68
CA PHE A 62 -0.68 -4.68 9.05
C PHE A 62 0.15 -5.49 10.06
N LEU A 63 -0.50 -6.23 10.97
CA LEU A 63 0.15 -7.07 11.99
C LEU A 63 0.49 -8.49 11.51
N GLY A 64 -0.24 -9.02 10.53
CA GLY A 64 0.03 -10.35 9.97
C GLY A 64 1.06 -10.35 8.83
N GLU A 65 1.13 -11.51 8.18
CA GLU A 65 1.90 -11.73 6.95
C GLU A 65 0.96 -12.29 5.89
N PHE A 66 0.96 -11.64 4.73
CA PHE A 66 0.06 -11.95 3.63
C PHE A 66 0.86 -11.99 2.34
N ASP A 67 0.67 -13.07 1.60
CA ASP A 67 1.25 -13.26 0.27
C ASP A 67 0.16 -13.83 -0.62
N ASN A 68 -0.75 -12.95 -1.05
CA ASN A 68 -1.88 -13.32 -1.90
C ASN A 68 -2.07 -12.29 -3.02
N PRO A 69 -2.88 -12.62 -4.05
CA PRO A 69 -3.06 -11.73 -5.19
C PRO A 69 -3.62 -10.34 -4.85
N GLU A 70 -4.30 -10.15 -3.72
CA GLU A 70 -4.87 -8.85 -3.31
C GLU A 70 -3.89 -8.01 -2.48
N ILE A 71 -3.10 -8.67 -1.64
CA ILE A 71 -2.19 -8.01 -0.72
C ILE A 71 -0.94 -8.85 -0.48
N ILE A 72 0.19 -8.20 -0.72
CA ILE A 72 1.52 -8.69 -0.39
C ILE A 72 2.03 -7.77 0.71
N TRP A 73 2.16 -8.31 1.91
CA TRP A 73 2.62 -7.60 3.09
C TRP A 73 3.37 -8.56 4.01
N SER A 74 4.67 -8.32 4.19
CA SER A 74 5.53 -9.16 5.02
C SER A 74 6.02 -8.42 6.27
N THR A 75 6.49 -9.17 7.27
CA THR A 75 7.18 -8.56 8.43
C THR A 75 8.40 -7.74 8.00
N GLN A 76 9.08 -8.13 6.91
CA GLN A 76 10.22 -7.38 6.37
C GLN A 76 9.78 -6.03 5.81
N MET A 77 8.69 -5.97 5.03
CA MET A 77 8.13 -4.72 4.52
C MET A 77 7.68 -3.80 5.66
N ARG A 78 7.01 -4.36 6.68
CA ARG A 78 6.62 -3.61 7.89
C ARG A 78 7.83 -3.05 8.62
N ARG A 79 8.89 -3.84 8.80
CA ARG A 79 10.12 -3.40 9.45
C ARG A 79 10.76 -2.26 8.65
N HIS A 80 10.83 -2.41 7.33
CA HIS A 80 11.39 -1.39 6.45
C HIS A 80 10.64 -0.06 6.56
N LEU A 81 9.30 -0.10 6.57
CA LEU A 81 8.46 1.08 6.80
C LEU A 81 8.81 1.80 8.11
N ILE A 82 8.86 1.04 9.21
CA ILE A 82 9.14 1.59 10.55
C ILE A 82 10.53 2.23 10.59
N GLU A 83 11.53 1.58 10.01
CA GLU A 83 12.90 2.10 9.93
C GLU A 83 12.97 3.41 9.14
N ARG A 84 12.31 3.49 7.98
CA ARG A 84 12.28 4.70 7.15
C ARG A 84 11.61 5.87 7.87
N ILE A 85 10.50 5.63 8.56
CA ILE A 85 9.83 6.65 9.38
C ILE A 85 10.71 7.07 10.55
N ALA A 86 11.37 6.12 11.23
CA ALA A 86 12.25 6.42 12.36
C ALA A 86 13.44 7.31 11.94
N VAL A 87 14.05 7.03 10.78
CA VAL A 87 15.12 7.86 10.20
C VAL A 87 14.58 9.24 9.80
N HIS A 88 13.40 9.32 9.19
CA HIS A 88 12.81 10.61 8.82
C HIS A 88 12.56 11.53 10.04
N VAL A 89 12.17 10.95 11.18
CA VAL A 89 11.84 11.69 12.41
C VAL A 89 13.03 11.81 13.38
N SER A 90 14.17 11.15 13.12
CA SER A 90 15.31 11.10 14.05
C SER A 90 15.88 12.48 14.35
N ASP A 91 16.05 13.31 13.32
CA ASP A 91 16.63 14.64 13.46
C ASP A 91 15.77 15.53 14.36
N PHE A 92 14.45 15.47 14.17
CA PHE A 92 13.53 16.23 15.02
C PHE A 92 13.47 15.68 16.44
N SER A 93 13.48 14.36 16.60
CA SER A 93 13.52 13.70 17.91
C SER A 93 14.76 14.14 18.71
N ASN A 94 15.93 14.20 18.07
CA ASN A 94 17.17 14.66 18.68
C ASN A 94 17.14 16.16 19.03
N ARG A 95 16.47 16.99 18.23
CA ARG A 95 16.28 18.41 18.57
C ARG A 95 15.33 18.59 19.74
N LEU A 96 14.26 17.80 19.82
CA LEU A 96 13.29 17.83 20.91
C LEU A 96 13.91 17.48 22.26
N THR A 97 14.80 16.48 22.31
CA THR A 97 15.51 16.13 23.55
C THR A 97 16.40 17.26 24.05
N SER A 98 16.96 18.06 23.14
CA SER A 98 17.78 19.22 23.47
C SER A 98 16.95 20.49 23.76
N ASN A 99 15.79 20.63 23.13
CA ASN A 99 14.88 21.76 23.27
C ASN A 99 13.42 21.32 23.16
N VAL A 100 12.73 21.26 24.30
CA VAL A 100 11.32 20.87 24.40
C VAL A 100 10.34 21.83 23.70
N LYS A 101 10.80 23.04 23.33
CA LYS A 101 10.02 24.03 22.57
C LYS A 101 10.36 24.04 21.08
N ALA A 102 11.16 23.09 20.60
CA ALA A 102 11.51 23.00 19.18
C ALA A 102 10.25 22.84 18.32
N LEU A 103 10.07 23.74 17.35
CA LEU A 103 8.95 23.66 16.41
C LEU A 103 9.25 22.63 15.32
N TYR A 104 8.25 21.81 15.00
CA TYR A 104 8.34 20.89 13.87
C TYR A 104 8.17 21.66 12.56
N GLN A 105 9.23 21.70 11.75
CA GLN A 105 9.14 22.18 10.38
C GLN A 105 8.77 21.00 9.48
N TYR A 106 7.66 21.13 8.75
CA TYR A 106 7.20 20.08 7.84
C TYR A 106 8.28 19.76 6.79
N CYS A 107 8.59 18.47 6.66
CA CYS A 107 9.44 17.91 5.63
C CYS A 107 8.63 16.82 4.91
N PRO A 108 8.58 16.82 3.56
CA PRO A 108 7.90 15.75 2.83
C PRO A 108 8.61 14.42 3.07
N ILE A 109 7.84 13.36 3.27
CA ILE A 109 8.38 12.02 3.46
C ILE A 109 8.83 11.49 2.09
N PRO A 110 10.06 10.99 1.96
CA PRO A 110 10.52 10.38 0.71
C PRO A 110 9.72 9.12 0.39
N LEU A 111 9.58 8.81 -0.90
CA LEU A 111 8.97 7.56 -1.35
C LEU A 111 9.73 6.37 -0.77
N ILE A 112 8.98 5.40 -0.22
CA ILE A 112 9.52 4.14 0.27
C ILE A 112 9.40 3.11 -0.86
N ASP A 113 10.55 2.70 -1.38
CA ASP A 113 10.63 1.62 -2.35
C ASP A 113 10.66 0.26 -1.64
N TYR A 114 9.77 -0.64 -2.06
CA TYR A 114 9.71 -2.02 -1.57
C TYR A 114 10.33 -2.97 -2.59
N PRO A 115 11.53 -3.53 -2.35
CA PRO A 115 12.18 -4.43 -3.29
C PRO A 115 11.33 -5.69 -3.58
N GLU A 116 10.53 -6.13 -2.61
CA GLU A 116 9.61 -7.26 -2.74
C GLU A 116 8.53 -7.03 -3.81
N LEU A 117 8.21 -5.77 -4.11
CA LEU A 117 7.16 -5.39 -5.07
C LEU A 117 7.70 -4.91 -6.42
N GLN A 118 9.02 -4.80 -6.61
CA GLN A 118 9.59 -4.23 -7.85
C GLN A 118 9.24 -5.03 -9.12
N ASN A 119 9.07 -6.34 -8.97
CA ASN A 119 8.70 -7.24 -10.07
C ASN A 119 7.18 -7.48 -10.14
N GLU A 120 6.40 -6.84 -9.26
CA GLU A 120 4.96 -7.02 -9.16
C GLU A 120 4.22 -5.84 -9.81
N LEU A 121 3.36 -6.15 -10.78
CA LEU A 121 2.45 -5.14 -11.35
C LEU A 121 1.15 -5.15 -10.55
N PHE A 122 0.92 -4.09 -9.77
CA PHE A 122 -0.34 -3.86 -9.09
C PHE A 122 -1.34 -3.18 -10.03
N CYS A 123 -2.40 -3.88 -10.40
CA CYS A 123 -3.46 -3.35 -11.25
C CYS A 123 -4.80 -3.38 -10.50
N TYR A 124 -5.30 -2.18 -10.18
CA TYR A 124 -6.56 -1.93 -9.48
C TYR A 124 -6.63 -2.57 -8.08
N VAL A 125 -6.83 -3.88 -8.01
CA VAL A 125 -6.99 -4.66 -6.77
C VAL A 125 -6.02 -5.83 -6.70
N TYR A 126 -5.43 -6.24 -7.82
CA TYR A 126 -4.67 -7.49 -7.90
C TYR A 126 -3.24 -7.28 -8.37
N TYR A 127 -2.32 -8.03 -7.77
CA TYR A 127 -0.98 -8.26 -8.28
C TYR A 127 -1.03 -9.28 -9.42
N LEU A 128 -0.73 -8.83 -10.63
CA LEU A 128 -0.94 -9.61 -11.85
C LEU A 128 -0.13 -10.91 -11.88
N ARG A 129 1.09 -10.92 -11.34
CA ARG A 129 1.93 -12.13 -11.33
C ARG A 129 1.31 -13.23 -10.46
N HIS A 130 0.85 -12.86 -9.27
CA HIS A 130 0.16 -13.76 -8.34
C HIS A 130 -1.20 -14.22 -8.87
N LEU A 131 -1.93 -13.33 -9.56
CA LEU A 131 -3.19 -13.69 -10.21
C LEU A 131 -3.00 -14.65 -11.40
N CYS A 132 -1.91 -14.52 -12.15
CA CYS A 132 -1.59 -15.41 -13.27
C CYS A 132 -1.00 -16.76 -12.83
N ASP A 133 -0.58 -16.90 -11.57
CA ASP A 133 -0.04 -18.15 -11.03
C ASP A 133 -1.16 -19.14 -10.70
N ARG A 134 -1.61 -19.87 -11.73
CA ARG A 134 -2.62 -20.93 -11.62
C ARG A 134 -2.13 -22.17 -10.87
N GLN A 135 -0.84 -22.30 -10.56
CA GLN A 135 -0.32 -23.41 -9.77
C GLN A 135 -0.46 -23.13 -8.26
N ARG A 136 -0.19 -21.90 -7.83
CA ARG A 136 -0.36 -21.49 -6.43
C ARG A 136 -1.80 -21.09 -6.08
N PHE A 137 -2.52 -20.49 -7.02
CA PHE A 137 -3.89 -19.99 -6.79
C PHE A 137 -4.85 -20.46 -7.90
N PRO A 138 -5.19 -21.76 -7.96
CA PRO A 138 -5.95 -22.35 -9.06
C PRO A 138 -7.41 -21.86 -9.19
N GLU A 139 -8.04 -21.39 -8.10
CA GLU A 139 -9.46 -20.97 -8.07
C GLU A 139 -9.66 -19.67 -7.28
N TRP A 140 -8.77 -18.68 -7.43
CA TRP A 140 -8.99 -17.39 -6.77
C TRP A 140 -10.22 -16.68 -7.36
N GLU A 141 -11.26 -16.50 -6.55
CA GLU A 141 -12.46 -15.78 -6.97
C GLU A 141 -12.14 -14.30 -7.23
N ILE A 142 -12.20 -13.91 -8.50
CA ILE A 142 -12.05 -12.50 -8.89
C ILE A 142 -13.33 -11.78 -8.45
N ARG A 143 -13.19 -10.82 -7.55
CA ARG A 143 -14.32 -10.02 -7.09
C ARG A 143 -14.89 -9.22 -8.26
N ASP A 144 -16.22 -9.35 -8.39
CA ASP A 144 -17.12 -8.79 -9.41
C ASP A 144 -16.49 -7.77 -10.39
N PRO A 145 -16.17 -8.18 -11.63
CA PRO A 145 -15.58 -7.28 -12.61
C PRO A 145 -16.56 -6.26 -13.21
N VAL A 146 -17.84 -6.26 -12.85
CA VAL A 146 -18.90 -5.66 -13.69
C VAL A 146 -19.44 -4.33 -13.18
N SER A 147 -19.35 -3.99 -11.89
CA SER A 147 -20.21 -2.88 -11.42
C SER A 147 -19.67 -1.46 -11.62
N ARG A 148 -18.35 -1.21 -11.79
CA ARG A 148 -17.87 0.19 -11.83
C ARG A 148 -16.89 0.64 -12.91
N HIS A 149 -16.09 -0.22 -13.55
CA HIS A 149 -15.16 0.25 -14.60
C HIS A 149 -14.94 -0.79 -15.72
N LEU A 150 -15.59 -0.56 -16.88
CA LEU A 150 -15.46 -1.33 -18.13
C LEU A 150 -14.00 -1.52 -18.60
N SER A 151 -13.10 -0.64 -18.19
CA SER A 151 -11.68 -0.65 -18.56
C SER A 151 -10.91 -1.87 -18.02
N PHE A 152 -11.24 -2.33 -16.80
CA PHE A 152 -10.55 -3.45 -16.17
C PHE A 152 -10.96 -4.81 -16.78
N TYR A 153 -12.25 -4.97 -17.09
CA TYR A 153 -12.76 -6.16 -17.77
C TYR A 153 -12.15 -6.34 -19.17
N LEU A 154 -11.92 -5.24 -19.90
CA LEU A 154 -11.28 -5.27 -21.21
C LEU A 154 -9.79 -5.63 -21.13
N LEU A 155 -9.06 -5.13 -20.11
CA LEU A 155 -7.66 -5.49 -19.88
C LEU A 155 -7.51 -6.95 -19.43
N LEU A 156 -8.35 -7.44 -18.52
CA LEU A 156 -8.36 -8.85 -18.12
C LEU A 156 -8.72 -9.77 -19.29
N LYS A 157 -9.70 -9.40 -20.13
CA LYS A 157 -9.98 -10.13 -21.37
C LYS A 157 -8.78 -10.11 -22.30
N ALA A 158 -8.17 -8.97 -22.56
CA ALA A 158 -7.01 -8.87 -23.44
C ALA A 158 -5.85 -9.76 -22.96
N PHE A 159 -5.51 -9.73 -21.67
CA PHE A 159 -4.46 -10.57 -21.08
C PHE A 159 -4.78 -12.08 -21.11
N ASN A 160 -6.02 -12.48 -20.81
CA ASN A 160 -6.43 -13.89 -20.93
C ASN A 160 -6.49 -14.38 -22.39
N THR A 161 -6.68 -13.47 -23.37
CA THR A 161 -6.65 -13.86 -24.79
C THR A 161 -5.22 -14.08 -25.28
N THR A 162 -4.25 -13.32 -24.77
CA THR A 162 -2.83 -13.47 -25.11
C THR A 162 -2.15 -14.69 -24.45
N SER A 163 -2.58 -15.12 -23.27
CA SER A 163 -2.01 -16.33 -22.62
C SER A 163 -2.36 -17.63 -23.37
N HIS A 164 -3.47 -17.65 -24.13
CA HIS A 164 -3.79 -18.76 -25.03
C HIS A 164 -2.97 -18.80 -26.32
N GLN A 165 -2.24 -17.72 -26.67
CA GLN A 165 -1.36 -17.71 -27.85
C GLN A 165 0.11 -18.04 -27.52
N CYS A 166 0.53 -18.00 -26.26
CA CYS A 166 1.91 -18.30 -25.84
C CYS A 166 2.12 -19.76 -25.38
N SER A 167 1.16 -20.65 -25.65
CA SER A 167 1.26 -22.10 -25.42
C SER A 167 1.19 -22.89 -26.74
N LYS A 168 1.95 -22.41 -27.73
CA LYS A 168 2.39 -23.17 -28.91
C LYS A 168 3.83 -22.81 -29.24
#